data_AF-A0AAI9SDN5-F1
#
_entry.id   AF-A0AAI9SDN5-F1
#
_cell.length_a   1.000
_cell.length_b   1.000
_cell.length_c   1.000
_cell.angle_alpha   90.00
_cell.angle_beta   90.00
_cell.angle_gamma   90.00
#
_symmetry.space_group_name_H-M   'P 1'
#
loop_
_entity.id
_entity.type
_entity.pdbx_description
1 polymer ?
#
loop_
_entity_poly.entity_id
_entity_poly.type
_entity_poly.pdbx_seq_one_letter_code
_entity_poly.pdbx_strand_id
1 'polypeptide(L)'
;MTRYTIFAAFACTSLLAAPVLAADNPIIGAPSPIPHPVANYLPITIDKNNCLMCHREQPADRARQKGEIPRSHYAAPGKLAGERFECMLCHAESSQAKPLAPVNANDATED
;
A
#
# COMPACT_ATOMS: atom_id res chain seq x y z
N MET A 1 -3.18 51.71 -46.81
CA MET A 1 -3.84 52.13 -45.55
C MET A 1 -3.74 50.99 -44.56
N THR A 2 -3.02 51.28 -43.49
CA THR A 2 -2.51 50.45 -42.39
C THR A 2 -3.64 49.95 -41.48
N ARG A 3 -3.76 48.64 -41.23
CA ARG A 3 -4.42 48.07 -40.04
C ARG A 3 -3.80 46.72 -39.65
N TYR A 4 -2.59 46.77 -39.12
CA TYR A 4 -2.09 45.73 -38.21
C TYR A 4 -2.50 46.17 -36.80
N THR A 5 -3.50 45.53 -36.20
CA THR A 5 -3.80 45.70 -34.77
C THR A 5 -4.12 44.35 -34.14
N ILE A 6 -3.13 43.84 -33.42
CA ILE A 6 -3.24 43.32 -32.05
C ILE A 6 -4.29 42.22 -31.84
N PHE A 7 -3.83 40.97 -31.88
CA PHE A 7 -4.31 39.91 -30.98
C PHE A 7 -3.12 39.00 -30.62
N ALA A 8 -2.13 39.58 -29.96
CA ALA A 8 -1.22 38.84 -29.10
C ALA A 8 -1.85 38.76 -27.70
N ALA A 9 -1.58 37.67 -26.99
CA ALA A 9 -1.96 37.40 -25.60
C ALA A 9 -3.36 36.78 -25.35
N PHE A 10 -3.54 35.53 -25.77
CA PHE A 10 -4.44 34.59 -25.07
C PHE A 10 -3.86 33.18 -24.98
N ALA A 11 -2.54 33.08 -24.78
CA ALA A 11 -1.86 31.83 -24.55
C ALA A 11 -0.85 32.03 -23.42
N CYS A 12 -1.26 31.80 -22.17
CA CYS A 12 -0.42 31.41 -21.02
C CYS A 12 -1.06 31.79 -19.66
N THR A 13 -2.29 31.40 -19.35
CA THR A 13 -2.77 31.46 -17.94
C THR A 13 -3.76 30.35 -17.63
N SER A 14 -3.39 29.10 -17.88
CA SER A 14 -4.17 27.94 -17.46
C SER A 14 -3.30 26.77 -17.02
N LEU A 15 -2.22 27.05 -16.27
CA LEU A 15 -1.35 26.01 -15.68
C LEU A 15 -1.24 26.04 -14.15
N LEU A 16 -2.13 26.74 -13.44
CA LEU A 16 -2.08 26.82 -11.97
C LEU A 16 -3.43 26.55 -11.33
N ALA A 17 -4.02 25.39 -11.62
CA ALA A 17 -5.04 24.78 -10.75
C ALA A 17 -5.29 23.33 -11.19
N ALA A 18 -4.24 22.51 -11.21
CA ALA A 18 -4.49 21.11 -10.93
C ALA A 18 -4.60 21.05 -9.40
N PRO A 19 -5.79 20.82 -8.80
CA PRO A 19 -5.80 20.34 -7.44
C PRO A 19 -4.96 19.06 -7.48
N VAL A 20 -3.90 19.03 -6.69
CA VAL A 20 -3.25 17.78 -6.32
C VAL A 20 -4.31 17.04 -5.52
N LEU A 21 -5.26 16.38 -6.21
CA LEU A 21 -5.98 15.29 -5.60
C LEU A 21 -4.87 14.33 -5.17
N ALA A 22 -4.77 14.11 -3.87
CA ALA A 22 -3.98 13.04 -3.29
C ALA A 22 -4.42 11.77 -4.03
N ALA A 23 -3.65 11.41 -5.05
CA ALA A 23 -4.02 10.35 -5.95
C ALA A 23 -4.09 9.06 -5.13
N ASP A 24 -5.12 8.26 -5.36
CA ASP A 24 -5.24 6.85 -4.97
C ASP A 24 -4.16 5.99 -5.65
N ASN A 25 -2.92 6.46 -5.69
CA ASN A 25 -1.80 5.74 -6.26
C ASN A 25 -1.36 4.71 -5.23
N PRO A 26 -1.42 3.40 -5.52
CA PRO A 26 -0.96 2.40 -4.59
C PRO A 26 0.51 2.69 -4.27
N ILE A 27 0.81 2.92 -2.99
CA ILE A 27 2.19 3.05 -2.54
C ILE A 27 2.85 1.70 -2.82
N ILE A 28 3.79 1.69 -3.76
CA ILE A 28 4.48 0.47 -4.19
C ILE A 28 5.20 -0.12 -2.96
N GLY A 29 4.85 -1.36 -2.62
CA GLY A 29 5.43 -2.04 -1.46
C GLY A 29 4.71 -1.81 -0.14
N ALA A 30 3.60 -1.05 -0.11
CA ALA A 30 2.76 -0.98 1.08
C ALA A 30 2.23 -2.38 1.46
N PRO A 31 2.22 -2.74 2.75
CA PRO A 31 1.63 -3.97 3.22
C PRO A 31 0.13 -4.03 2.86
N SER A 32 -0.31 -5.15 2.28
CA SER A 32 -1.73 -5.36 2.03
C SER A 32 -2.47 -5.67 3.33
N PRO A 33 -3.71 -5.16 3.53
CA PRO A 33 -4.54 -5.57 4.65
C PRO A 33 -4.91 -7.06 4.56
N ILE A 34 -5.06 -7.72 5.71
CA ILE A 34 -5.40 -9.14 5.83
C ILE A 34 -6.93 -9.28 5.67
N PRO A 35 -7.42 -10.02 4.66
CA PRO A 35 -8.85 -10.07 4.33
C PRO A 35 -9.63 -11.14 5.13
N HIS A 36 -9.10 -11.60 6.25
CA HIS A 36 -9.72 -12.62 7.10
C HIS A 36 -9.35 -12.40 8.58
N PRO A 37 -10.14 -12.94 9.52
CA PRO A 37 -9.83 -12.87 10.95
C PRO A 37 -8.47 -13.46 11.29
N VAL A 38 -7.75 -12.84 12.24
CA VAL A 38 -6.44 -13.35 12.67
C VAL A 38 -6.38 -13.86 14.12
N ALA A 39 -7.42 -13.64 14.91
CA ALA A 39 -7.42 -13.96 16.35
C ALA A 39 -7.01 -15.41 16.65
N ASN A 40 -7.42 -16.38 15.83
CA ASN A 40 -7.10 -17.80 16.02
C ASN A 40 -5.69 -18.21 15.54
N TYR A 41 -4.97 -17.31 14.88
CA TYR A 41 -3.60 -17.54 14.39
C TYR A 41 -2.53 -16.87 15.27
N LEU A 42 -2.97 -16.12 16.29
CA LEU A 42 -2.12 -15.48 17.27
C LEU A 42 -1.98 -16.34 18.55
N PRO A 43 -0.95 -16.11 19.39
CA PRO A 43 0.17 -15.20 19.16
C PRO A 43 1.20 -15.75 18.16
N ILE A 44 1.95 -14.84 17.52
CA ILE A 44 3.21 -15.19 16.87
C ILE A 44 4.31 -15.15 17.94
N THR A 45 5.13 -16.19 17.96
CA THR A 45 6.26 -16.36 18.89
C THR A 45 7.45 -16.89 18.11
N ILE A 46 8.66 -16.83 18.68
CA ILE A 46 9.87 -17.29 17.98
C ILE A 46 9.77 -18.74 17.45
N ASP A 47 9.01 -19.60 18.13
CA ASP A 47 8.85 -21.01 17.76
C ASP A 47 7.55 -21.30 16.99
N LYS A 48 6.65 -20.32 16.83
CA LYS A 48 5.33 -20.54 16.24
C LYS A 48 4.82 -19.32 15.49
N ASN A 49 4.57 -19.51 14.20
CA ASN A 49 3.83 -18.57 13.37
C ASN A 49 2.79 -19.33 12.52
N ASN A 50 1.52 -19.24 12.92
CA ASN A 50 0.43 -19.95 12.25
C ASN A 50 0.07 -19.36 10.88
N CYS A 51 0.48 -18.12 10.57
CA CYS A 51 0.28 -17.53 9.24
C CYS A 51 0.97 -18.38 8.17
N LEU A 52 2.12 -18.97 8.51
CA LEU A 52 2.95 -19.76 7.60
C LEU A 52 2.35 -21.12 7.22
N MET A 53 1.27 -21.56 7.90
CA MET A 53 0.53 -22.76 7.51
C MET A 53 -0.08 -22.60 6.12
N CYS A 54 -0.56 -21.41 5.80
CA CYS A 54 -1.21 -21.07 4.53
C CYS A 54 -0.33 -20.17 3.65
N HIS A 55 0.31 -19.17 4.27
CA HIS A 55 1.13 -18.18 3.59
C HIS A 55 2.58 -18.65 3.53
N ARG A 56 2.99 -19.22 2.40
CA ARG A 56 4.34 -19.76 2.21
C ARG A 56 4.84 -19.47 0.81
N GLU A 57 6.16 -19.47 0.66
CA GLU A 57 6.80 -19.36 -0.64
C GLU A 57 6.34 -20.49 -1.56
N GLN A 58 6.08 -20.16 -2.83
CA GLN A 58 5.87 -21.17 -3.85
C GLN A 58 7.18 -21.45 -4.60
N PRO A 59 7.35 -22.66 -5.15
CA PRO A 59 8.43 -22.97 -6.08
C PRO A 59 8.55 -21.90 -7.18
N ALA A 60 9.78 -21.54 -7.55
CA ALA A 60 10.05 -20.44 -8.47
C ALA A 60 9.52 -20.67 -9.90
N ASP A 61 9.29 -21.93 -10.26
CA ASP A 61 8.73 -22.37 -11.54
C ASP A 61 7.20 -22.29 -11.60
N ARG A 62 6.54 -21.96 -10.48
CA ARG A 62 5.08 -21.79 -10.41
C ARG A 62 4.68 -20.33 -10.48
N ALA A 63 3.53 -20.11 -11.13
CA ALA A 63 2.87 -18.81 -11.07
C ALA A 63 2.59 -18.44 -9.60
N ARG A 64 2.79 -17.16 -9.28
CA ARG A 64 2.55 -16.61 -7.95
C ARG A 64 1.10 -16.82 -7.55
N GLN A 65 0.88 -17.33 -6.34
CA GLN A 65 -0.47 -17.64 -5.85
C GLN A 65 -1.01 -16.49 -4.99
N LYS A 66 -2.35 -16.35 -4.95
CA LYS A 66 -2.99 -15.39 -4.03
C LYS A 66 -2.65 -15.76 -2.59
N GLY A 67 -2.18 -14.79 -1.82
CA GLY A 67 -1.72 -15.00 -0.45
C GLY A 67 -0.28 -15.53 -0.36
N GLU A 68 0.42 -15.78 -1.47
CA GLU A 68 1.84 -16.10 -1.39
C GLU A 68 2.63 -14.89 -0.87
N ILE A 69 3.50 -15.11 0.11
CA ILE A 69 4.37 -14.06 0.65
C ILE A 69 5.34 -13.58 -0.45
N PRO A 70 5.47 -12.28 -0.72
CA PRO A 70 6.41 -11.75 -1.71
C PRO A 70 7.85 -12.14 -1.43
N ARG A 71 8.63 -12.39 -2.49
CA ARG A 71 10.08 -12.74 -2.39
C ARG A 71 10.88 -11.74 -1.56
N SER A 72 10.45 -10.48 -1.51
CA SER A 72 11.09 -9.44 -0.69
C SER A 72 11.11 -9.75 0.81
N HIS A 73 10.31 -10.69 1.31
CA HIS A 73 10.26 -11.07 2.73
C HIS A 73 11.24 -12.19 3.10
N TYR A 74 11.93 -12.77 2.11
CA TYR A 74 12.79 -13.92 2.30
C TYR A 74 14.25 -13.49 2.26
N ALA A 75 15.04 -13.99 3.21
CA ALA A 75 16.50 -13.85 3.20
C ALA A 75 17.16 -14.84 2.23
N ALA A 76 16.49 -15.98 1.99
CA ALA A 76 16.85 -17.00 1.01
C ALA A 76 15.59 -17.80 0.64
N PRO A 77 15.58 -18.58 -0.46
CA PRO A 77 14.44 -19.43 -0.81
C PRO A 77 13.99 -20.31 0.37
N GLY A 78 12.71 -20.26 0.70
CA GLY A 78 12.08 -20.96 1.82
C GLY A 78 12.41 -20.42 3.21
N LYS A 79 13.28 -19.40 3.33
CA LYS A 79 13.72 -18.84 4.61
C LYS A 79 13.32 -17.37 4.75
N LEU A 80 12.29 -17.11 5.55
CA LEU A 80 11.89 -15.75 5.89
C LEU A 80 13.04 -14.98 6.54
N ALA A 81 13.11 -13.70 6.23
CA ALA A 81 13.97 -12.77 6.94
C ALA A 81 13.42 -12.55 8.35
N GLY A 82 14.30 -12.50 9.36
CA GLY A 82 13.89 -12.45 10.76
C GLY A 82 13.06 -11.21 11.08
N GLU A 83 13.43 -10.07 10.48
CA GLU A 83 12.72 -8.80 10.56
C GLU A 83 11.31 -8.82 9.93
N ARG A 84 10.95 -9.90 9.22
CA ARG A 84 9.64 -10.07 8.59
C ARG A 84 8.87 -11.29 9.11
N PHE A 85 9.33 -11.88 10.20
CA PHE A 85 8.68 -13.03 10.80
C PHE A 85 7.40 -12.64 11.56
N GLU A 86 7.39 -11.49 12.22
CA GLU A 86 6.20 -10.97 12.90
C GLU A 86 5.29 -10.22 11.89
N CYS A 87 4.30 -10.92 11.35
CA CYS A 87 3.48 -10.43 10.24
C CYS A 87 2.63 -9.21 10.64
N MET A 88 2.16 -9.18 11.89
CA MET A 88 1.21 -8.19 12.38
C MET A 88 1.84 -6.82 12.64
N LEU A 89 3.17 -6.69 12.59
CA LEU A 89 3.85 -5.39 12.68
C LEU A 89 3.54 -4.49 11.48
N CYS A 90 3.28 -5.09 10.31
CA CYS A 90 3.04 -4.37 9.06
C CYS A 90 1.66 -4.65 8.48
N HIS A 91 1.16 -5.88 8.63
CA HIS A 91 -0.13 -6.29 8.08
C HIS A 91 -1.23 -6.20 9.14
N ALA A 92 -2.23 -5.36 8.88
CA ALA A 92 -3.40 -5.23 9.75
C ALA A 92 -4.59 -6.02 9.19
N GLU A 93 -5.43 -6.57 10.08
CA GLU A 93 -6.73 -7.14 9.70
C GLU A 93 -7.65 -6.06 9.13
N SER A 94 -8.30 -6.35 8.01
CA SER A 94 -9.32 -5.46 7.47
C SER A 94 -10.58 -5.52 8.33
N SER A 95 -11.13 -4.36 8.70
CA SER A 95 -12.45 -4.30 9.33
C SER A 95 -13.57 -4.14 8.29
N GLN A 96 -14.78 -4.53 8.65
CA GLN A 96 -15.99 -4.20 7.87
C GLN A 96 -16.57 -2.83 8.23
N ALA A 97 -15.88 -2.06 9.08
CA ALA A 97 -16.35 -0.74 9.47
C ALA A 97 -16.38 0.19 8.25
N LYS A 98 -17.41 1.04 8.20
CA LYS A 98 -17.48 2.07 7.17
C LYS A 98 -16.27 3.02 7.35
N PRO A 99 -15.51 3.33 6.29
CA PRO A 99 -14.45 4.32 6.37
C PRO A 99 -15.00 5.64 6.91
N LEU A 100 -14.26 6.24 7.83
CA LEU A 100 -14.53 7.61 8.27
C LEU A 100 -14.29 8.59 7.11
N ALA A 101 -14.80 9.81 7.26
CA ALA A 101 -14.48 10.87 6.31
C ALA A 101 -12.95 11.01 6.18
N PRO A 102 -12.40 11.14 4.95
CA PRO A 102 -10.97 11.32 4.76
C PRO A 102 -10.48 12.53 5.55
N VAL A 103 -9.42 12.35 6.32
CA VAL A 103 -8.66 13.43 6.94
C VAL A 103 -7.36 13.56 6.16
N ASN A 104 -6.89 14.79 5.94
CA ASN A 104 -5.54 14.98 5.39
C ASN A 104 -4.55 14.56 6.47
N ALA A 105 -3.68 13.60 6.15
CA ALA A 105 -2.68 13.08 7.09
C ALA A 105 -1.65 14.14 7.54
N ASN A 106 -1.60 15.29 6.86
CA ASN A 106 -0.77 16.43 7.23
C ASN A 106 -1.55 17.57 7.91
N ASP A 107 -2.87 17.42 8.09
CA ASP A 107 -3.64 18.38 8.88
C ASP A 107 -3.34 18.12 10.35
N ALA A 108 -2.34 18.82 10.87
CA ALA A 108 -2.06 18.89 12.30
C ALA A 108 -3.12 19.76 12.99
N THR A 109 -4.37 19.28 13.08
CA THR A 109 -5.24 19.71 14.17
C THR A 109 -4.86 18.82 15.35
N GLU A 110 -3.91 19.32 16.14
CA GLU A 110 -3.60 18.79 17.47
C GLU A 110 -4.89 18.86 18.30
N ASP A 111 -5.41 17.70 18.72
CA ASP A 111 -6.40 17.57 19.78
C ASP A 111 -5.70 17.38 21.13
#